data_AF-A0A8H7XIR8-F1
#
_entry.id   AF-A0A8H7XIR8-F1
#
_cell.length_a   1.000
_cell.length_b   1.000
_cell.length_c   1.000
_cell.angle_alpha   90.00
_cell.angle_beta   90.00
_cell.angle_gamma   90.00
#
_symmetry.space_group_name_H-M   'P 1'
#
loop_
_entity.id
_entity.type
_entity.pdbx_description
1 polymer ?
#
loop_
_entity_poly.entity_id
_entity_poly.type
_entity_poly.pdbx_seq_one_letter_code
_entity_poly.pdbx_strand_id
1 'polypeptide(L)'
;MPVSKKMKIQREHRKAEAAGTRAPVKANGLPVKAPKPTSLCANCRKEIVNTNLKQLEVHAETHDQKLWPKEKCWPDIFKGDA
;
A
#
# COMPACT_ATOMS: atom_id res chain seq x y z
N MET A 1 28.84 27.03 23.02
CA MET A 1 27.90 26.30 23.90
C MET A 1 28.12 24.80 23.70
N PRO A 2 28.41 24.03 24.76
CA PRO A 2 28.60 22.59 24.63
C PRO A 2 27.35 21.92 24.05
N VAL A 3 27.54 21.01 23.11
CA VAL A 3 26.44 20.29 22.45
C VAL A 3 25.73 19.43 23.49
N SER A 4 24.47 19.75 23.76
CA SER A 4 23.68 19.02 24.76
C SER A 4 23.51 17.55 24.37
N LYS A 5 23.30 16.68 25.37
CA LYS A 5 23.05 15.25 25.18
C LYS A 5 21.93 15.00 24.15
N LYS A 6 20.87 15.83 24.18
CA LYS A 6 19.75 15.77 23.22
C LYS A 6 20.19 16.00 21.77
N MET A 7 21.10 16.94 21.55
CA MET A 7 21.63 17.23 20.21
C MET A 7 22.52 16.09 19.68
N LYS A 8 23.29 15.41 20.56
CA LYS A 8 24.04 14.21 20.17
C LYS A 8 23.09 13.08 19.74
N ILE A 9 22.05 12.82 20.53
CA ILE A 9 21.05 11.78 20.25
C ILE A 9 20.29 12.07 18.94
N GLN A 10 19.88 13.32 18.69
CA GLN A 10 19.24 13.68 17.42
C GLN A 10 20.16 13.47 16.21
N ARG A 11 21.47 13.73 16.34
CA ARG A 11 22.43 13.43 15.27
C ARG A 11 22.55 11.93 15.02
N GLU A 12 22.49 11.09 16.05
CA GLU A 12 22.51 9.64 15.89
C GLU A 12 21.22 9.11 15.27
N HIS A 13 20.05 9.62 15.66
CA HIS A 13 18.79 9.28 14.99
C HIS A 13 18.80 9.66 13.51
N ARG A 14 19.28 10.86 13.16
CA ARG A 14 19.40 11.30 11.77
C ARG A 14 20.37 10.42 10.98
N LYS A 15 21.48 9.99 11.60
CA LYS A 15 22.41 9.03 10.98
C LYS A 15 21.78 7.67 10.75
N ALA A 16 21.00 7.16 11.72
CA ALA A 16 20.30 5.89 11.60
C ALA A 16 19.14 5.94 10.59
N GLU A 17 18.46 7.08 10.47
CA GLU A 17 17.45 7.34 9.44
C GLU A 17 18.10 7.42 8.04
N ALA A 18 19.22 8.13 7.91
CA ALA A 18 19.98 8.20 6.66
C ALA A 18 20.57 6.85 6.23
N ALA A 19 20.95 5.99 7.18
CA ALA A 19 21.38 4.63 6.93
C ALA A 19 20.21 3.67 6.60
N GLY A 20 18.95 4.11 6.70
CA GLY A 20 17.77 3.29 6.43
C GLY A 20 17.52 2.17 7.44
N THR A 21 18.26 2.12 8.55
CA THR A 21 18.20 1.04 9.55
C THR A 21 17.14 1.27 10.62
N ARG A 22 16.55 2.48 10.69
CA ARG A 22 15.44 2.78 11.59
C ARG A 22 14.12 2.36 10.94
N ALA A 23 13.46 1.35 11.51
CA ALA A 23 12.11 0.98 11.10
C ALA A 23 11.17 2.19 11.22
N PRO A 24 10.35 2.48 10.19
CA PRO A 24 9.40 3.59 10.26
C PRO A 24 8.41 3.31 11.39
N VAL A 25 8.38 4.20 12.36
CA VAL A 25 7.45 4.19 13.50
C VAL A 25 6.57 5.42 13.40
N LYS A 26 5.29 5.29 13.75
CA LYS A 26 4.37 6.43 13.91
C LYS A 26 4.90 7.34 15.02
N ALA A 27 4.40 8.57 15.10
CA ALA A 27 4.73 9.51 16.18
C ALA A 27 4.55 8.90 17.59
N ASN A 28 3.64 7.92 17.74
CA ASN A 28 3.36 7.21 18.99
C ASN A 28 4.24 5.96 19.21
N GLY A 29 5.30 5.75 18.43
CA GLY A 29 6.26 4.65 18.61
C GLY A 29 5.82 3.28 18.07
N LEU A 30 4.61 3.16 17.51
CA LEU A 30 4.13 1.93 16.89
C LEU A 30 4.74 1.75 15.48
N PRO A 31 5.23 0.54 15.13
CA PRO A 31 5.73 0.26 13.78
C PRO A 31 4.70 0.56 12.69
N VAL A 32 5.13 1.22 11.62
CA VAL A 32 4.31 1.45 10.44
C VAL A 32 4.22 0.14 9.65
N LYS A 33 3.03 -0.44 9.60
CA LYS A 33 2.76 -1.60 8.75
C LYS A 33 2.83 -1.17 7.29
N ALA A 34 3.52 -1.95 6.46
CA ALA A 34 3.63 -1.68 5.02
C ALA A 34 2.23 -1.53 4.39
N PRO A 35 2.04 -0.58 3.46
CA PRO A 35 0.78 -0.44 2.74
C PRO A 35 0.46 -1.73 2.01
N LYS A 36 -0.81 -2.13 2.04
CA LYS A 36 -1.27 -3.33 1.33
C LYS A 36 -1.14 -3.08 -0.17
N PRO A 37 -0.73 -4.08 -0.98
CA PRO A 37 -0.67 -3.92 -2.41
C PRO A 37 -2.09 -3.66 -2.95
N THR A 38 -2.22 -2.59 -3.72
CA THR A 38 -3.46 -2.15 -4.36
C THR A 38 -3.38 -2.39 -5.86
N SER A 39 -4.55 -2.48 -6.49
CA SER A 39 -4.75 -2.63 -7.93
C SER A 39 -5.79 -1.63 -8.39
N LEU A 40 -5.61 -1.08 -9.59
CA LEU A 40 -6.53 -0.11 -10.18
C LEU A 40 -7.52 -0.84 -11.09
N CYS A 41 -8.80 -0.55 -10.93
CA CYS A 41 -9.82 -1.01 -11.86
C CYS A 41 -9.66 -0.31 -13.22
N ALA A 42 -9.55 -1.06 -14.31
CA ALA A 42 -9.37 -0.49 -15.65
C ALA A 42 -10.55 0.38 -16.13
N ASN A 43 -11.77 0.15 -15.61
CA ASN A 43 -12.97 0.90 -15.98
C ASN A 43 -13.06 2.23 -15.21
N CYS A 44 -13.21 2.16 -13.88
CA CYS A 44 -13.48 3.34 -13.04
C CYS A 44 -12.25 3.90 -12.32
N ARG A 45 -11.06 3.32 -12.51
CA ARG A 45 -9.79 3.72 -11.88
C ARG A 45 -9.81 3.73 -10.35
N LYS A 46 -10.76 3.01 -9.75
CA LYS A 46 -10.83 2.85 -8.30
C LYS A 46 -9.67 1.98 -7.83
N GLU A 47 -8.97 2.46 -6.80
CA GLU A 47 -7.88 1.73 -6.17
C GLU A 47 -8.44 0.76 -5.12
N ILE A 48 -8.19 -0.53 -5.30
CA ILE A 48 -8.72 -1.60 -4.46
C ILE A 48 -7.58 -2.53 -4.03
N VAL A 49 -7.63 -3.02 -2.80
CA VAL A 49 -6.63 -3.93 -2.25
C VAL A 49 -6.61 -5.24 -3.04
N ASN A 50 -5.48 -5.55 -3.66
CA ASN A 50 -5.32 -6.72 -4.54
C ASN A 50 -5.23 -8.04 -3.76
N THR A 51 -4.87 -8.00 -2.47
CA THR A 51 -4.76 -9.23 -1.66
C THR A 51 -6.10 -9.93 -1.39
N ASN A 52 -7.24 -9.32 -1.73
CA ASN A 52 -8.56 -9.92 -1.51
C ASN A 52 -9.34 -10.00 -2.82
N LEU A 53 -9.22 -11.16 -3.50
CA LEU A 53 -9.88 -11.41 -4.78
C LEU A 53 -11.40 -11.20 -4.73
N LYS A 54 -12.07 -11.60 -3.63
CA LYS A 54 -13.51 -11.39 -3.46
C LYS A 54 -13.91 -9.91 -3.53
N GLN A 55 -13.06 -9.02 -3.03
CA GLN A 55 -13.34 -7.58 -3.08
C GLN A 55 -13.27 -7.04 -4.51
N LEU A 56 -12.36 -7.59 -5.32
CA LEU A 56 -12.26 -7.28 -6.74
C LEU A 56 -13.48 -7.83 -7.48
N GLU A 57 -13.89 -9.07 -7.21
CA GLU A 57 -15.10 -9.66 -7.81
C GLU A 57 -16.35 -8.85 -7.50
N VAL A 58 -16.62 -8.54 -6.23
CA VAL A 58 -17.77 -7.72 -5.84
C VAL A 58 -17.72 -6.32 -6.48
N HIS A 59 -16.54 -5.75 -6.67
CA HIS A 59 -16.43 -4.49 -7.41
C HIS A 59 -16.68 -4.66 -8.91
N ALA A 60 -16.23 -5.77 -9.52
CA ALA A 60 -16.57 -6.08 -10.90
C ALA A 60 -18.08 -6.21 -11.10
N GLU A 61 -18.80 -6.77 -10.11
CA GLU A 61 -20.26 -6.86 -10.12
C GLU A 61 -20.96 -5.49 -10.10
N THR A 62 -20.27 -4.42 -9.66
CA THR A 62 -20.84 -3.06 -9.74
C THR A 62 -20.83 -2.47 -11.14
N HIS A 63 -20.13 -3.11 -12.09
CA HIS A 63 -20.15 -2.76 -13.50
C HIS A 63 -21.16 -3.62 -14.25
N ASP A 64 -21.54 -3.20 -15.45
CA ASP A 64 -22.39 -4.01 -16.32
C ASP A 64 -21.67 -5.31 -16.69
N GLN A 65 -22.04 -6.43 -16.05
CA GLN A 65 -21.39 -7.73 -16.22
C GLN A 65 -21.48 -8.25 -17.65
N LYS A 66 -22.50 -7.83 -18.42
CA LYS A 66 -22.72 -8.27 -19.79
C LYS A 66 -21.72 -7.63 -20.75
N LEU A 67 -21.38 -6.36 -20.52
CA LEU A 67 -20.44 -5.62 -21.36
C LEU A 67 -19.00 -5.69 -20.82
N TRP A 68 -18.87 -5.75 -19.49
CA TRP A 68 -17.64 -5.55 -18.75
C TRP A 68 -17.47 -6.56 -17.60
N PRO A 69 -16.99 -7.79 -17.88
CA PRO A 69 -16.73 -8.80 -16.86
C PRO A 69 -15.50 -8.46 -16.01
N LYS A 70 -15.33 -9.18 -14.89
CA LYS A 70 -14.22 -9.01 -13.93
C LYS A 70 -12.82 -9.08 -14.54
N GLU A 71 -12.66 -9.88 -15.59
CA GLU A 71 -11.43 -10.03 -16.36
C GLU A 71 -11.01 -8.75 -17.07
N LYS A 72 -11.97 -7.92 -17.50
CA LYS A 72 -11.67 -6.61 -18.11
C LYS A 72 -11.29 -5.56 -17.07
N CYS A 73 -11.78 -5.68 -15.82
CA CYS A 73 -11.38 -4.78 -14.74
C CYS A 73 -9.94 -5.04 -14.29
N TRP A 74 -9.54 -6.31 -14.19
CA TRP A 74 -8.17 -6.71 -13.80
C TRP A 74 -7.67 -7.91 -14.62
N PRO A 75 -7.13 -7.66 -15.81
CA PRO A 75 -6.66 -8.72 -16.72
C PRO A 75 -5.46 -9.49 -16.18
N ASP A 76 -4.62 -8.87 -15.35
CA ASP A 76 -3.46 -9.52 -14.76
C ASP A 76 -3.80 -10.40 -13.55
N ILE A 77 -4.95 -10.15 -12.90
CA ILE A 77 -5.36 -10.85 -11.68
C ILE A 77 -6.26 -12.05 -12.00
N PHE A 78 -7.19 -11.90 -12.95
CA PHE A 78 -8.17 -12.94 -13.33
C PHE A 78 -7.79 -13.68 -14.62
N LYS A 79 -6.49 -13.83 -14.91
CA LYS A 79 -5.99 -14.43 -16.15
C LYS A 79 -6.21 -15.96 -16.13
N GLY A 80 -7.42 -16.43 -16.42
CA GLY A 80 -7.71 -17.86 -16.57
C GLY A 80 -9.04 -18.38 -16.00
N ASP A 81 -9.96 -17.53 -15.55
CA ASP A 81 -11.31 -17.95 -15.10
C ASP A 81 -12.34 -17.94 -16.24
N ALA A 82 -11.89 -18.18 -17.47
CA ALA A 82 -12.70 -18.23 -18.69
C ALA A 82 -13.31 -19.62 -18.94
#